data_AF-A0A6J6XXJ2-F1
#
_entry.id   AF-A0A6J6XXJ2-F1
#
_cell.length_a   1.000
_cell.length_b   1.000
_cell.length_c   1.000
_cell.angle_alpha   90.00
_cell.angle_beta   90.00
_cell.angle_gamma   90.00
#
_symmetry.space_group_name_H-M   'P 1'
#
loop_
_entity.id
_entity.type
_entity.pdbx_description
1 polymer ?
#
loop_
_entity_poly.entity_id
_entity_poly.type
_entity_poly.pdbx_seq_one_letter_code
_entity_poly.pdbx_strand_id
1 'polypeptide(L)'
;MIGNIAGALEAADPDAREVIERAAVADIDSDPFTEAKNLISAAVRRELSNRNRITDPDEIRADRDARILLEEIDNPTMADAVAMELLDWLGKRVGEHA
;
A
#
# COMPACT_ATOMS: atom_id res chain seq x y z
N MET A 1 20.82 31.71 4.47
CA MET A 1 22.01 30.97 4.02
C MET A 1 21.56 29.55 3.74
N ILE A 2 21.01 29.32 2.54
CA ILE A 2 20.52 28.01 2.11
C ILE A 2 21.73 27.18 1.68
N GLY A 3 21.78 25.94 2.16
CA GLY A 3 22.91 25.03 2.06
C GLY A 3 23.35 24.78 0.62
N ASN A 4 24.66 24.79 0.45
CA ASN A 4 25.39 24.58 -0.79
C ASN A 4 25.27 23.13 -1.29
N ILE A 5 24.11 22.75 -1.82
CA ILE A 5 23.87 21.45 -2.48
C ILE A 5 24.65 21.37 -3.80
N ALA A 6 24.87 22.51 -4.46
CA ALA A 6 25.60 22.59 -5.73
C ALA A 6 27.06 22.11 -5.59
N GLY A 7 27.75 22.47 -4.51
CA GLY A 7 29.12 22.03 -4.26
C GLY A 7 29.27 20.56 -3.84
N ALA A 8 28.22 19.95 -3.27
CA ALA A 8 28.25 18.54 -2.88
C ALA A 8 28.08 17.60 -4.10
N LEU A 9 27.40 18.05 -5.16
CA LEU A 9 27.14 17.26 -6.36
C LEU A 9 28.35 17.21 -7.32
N GLU A 10 29.22 18.23 -7.29
CA GLU A 10 30.48 18.25 -8.05
C GLU A 10 31.58 17.36 -7.44
N ALA A 11 31.48 17.06 -6.14
CA ALA A 11 32.45 16.24 -5.41
C ALA A 11 32.07 14.76 -5.29
N ALA A 12 30.90 14.36 -5.79
CA ALA A 12 30.40 12.98 -5.70
C ALA A 12 30.81 12.14 -6.92
N ASP A 13 31.23 10.90 -6.64
CA ASP A 13 31.48 9.84 -7.64
C ASP A 13 30.28 9.70 -8.61
N PRO A 14 30.47 9.47 -9.92
CA PRO A 14 29.37 9.39 -10.88
C PRO A 14 28.28 8.37 -10.50
N ASP A 15 28.68 7.29 -9.83
CA ASP A 15 27.77 6.25 -9.33
C ASP A 15 26.88 6.75 -8.16
N ALA A 16 27.38 7.67 -7.32
CA ALA A 16 26.61 8.25 -6.23
C ALA A 16 25.60 9.30 -6.72
N ARG A 17 25.90 9.97 -7.84
CA ARG A 17 24.99 10.92 -8.48
C ARG A 17 23.74 10.23 -9.01
N GLU A 18 23.88 9.05 -9.63
CA GLU A 18 22.73 8.28 -10.13
C GLU A 18 21.84 7.77 -8.98
N VAL A 19 22.42 7.38 -7.84
CA VAL A 19 21.68 6.96 -6.64
C VAL A 19 20.91 8.13 -6.02
N ILE A 20 21.54 9.31 -5.92
CA ILE A 20 20.89 10.52 -5.40
C ILE A 20 19.79 11.01 -6.35
N GLU A 21 20.01 10.93 -7.66
CA GLU A 21 19.02 11.31 -8.68
C GLU A 21 17.84 10.32 -8.71
N ARG A 22 18.07 9.01 -8.55
CA ARG A 22 16.98 8.02 -8.35
C ARG A 22 16.23 8.20 -7.04
N ALA A 23 16.90 8.55 -5.94
CA ALA A 23 16.26 8.80 -4.65
C ALA A 23 15.39 10.07 -4.67
N ALA A 24 15.84 11.13 -5.34
CA ALA A 24 15.09 12.38 -5.48
C ALA A 24 13.87 12.26 -6.41
N VAL A 25 13.90 11.39 -7.42
CA VAL A 25 12.76 11.10 -8.31
C VAL A 25 11.72 10.21 -7.64
N ALA A 26 12.10 9.38 -6.66
CA ALA A 26 11.19 8.48 -5.95
C ALA A 26 10.32 9.19 -4.88
N ASP A 27 10.76 10.33 -4.34
CA ASP A 27 10.15 10.99 -3.17
C ASP A 27 9.18 12.14 -3.53
N ILE A 28 8.93 12.40 -4.82
CA ILE A 28 8.16 13.59 -5.27
C ILE A 28 6.76 13.31 -5.84
N ASP A 29 6.41 12.09 -6.24
CA ASP A 29 5.17 11.84 -7.00
C ASP A 29 4.28 10.69 -6.49
N SER A 30 4.55 10.08 -5.33
CA SER A 30 3.56 9.14 -4.76
C SER A 30 2.44 9.95 -4.10
N ASP A 31 1.32 10.06 -4.79
CA ASP A 31 0.07 10.53 -4.20
C ASP A 31 -0.20 9.72 -2.91
N PRO A 32 -0.28 10.36 -1.73
CA PRO A 32 -0.45 9.65 -0.46
C PRO A 32 -1.63 8.69 -0.44
N PHE A 33 -2.67 8.98 -1.23
CA PHE A 33 -3.82 8.11 -1.38
C PHE A 33 -3.49 6.84 -2.18
N THR A 34 -2.67 6.95 -3.22
CA THR A 34 -2.13 5.81 -3.96
C THR A 34 -1.27 4.90 -3.09
N GLU A 35 -0.41 5.46 -2.24
CA GLU A 35 0.36 4.67 -1.28
C GLU A 35 -0.54 3.98 -0.25
N ALA A 36 -1.54 4.68 0.28
CA ALA A 36 -2.51 4.09 1.21
C ALA A 36 -3.25 2.89 0.60
N LYS A 37 -3.74 3.00 -0.64
CA LYS A 37 -4.39 1.89 -1.36
C LYS A 37 -3.47 0.69 -1.53
N ASN A 38 -2.19 0.93 -1.84
CA ASN A 38 -1.20 -0.13 -2.00
C ASN A 38 -0.96 -0.88 -0.68
N LEU A 39 -0.83 -0.14 0.43
CA LEU A 39 -0.65 -0.72 1.76
C LEU A 39 -1.87 -1.54 2.19
N ILE A 40 -3.09 -1.01 2.00
CA ILE A 40 -4.34 -1.72 2.28
C ILE A 40 -4.40 -3.00 1.45
N SER A 41 -4.15 -2.91 0.15
CA SER A 41 -4.19 -4.07 -0.75
C SER A 41 -3.18 -5.15 -0.36
N ALA A 42 -1.96 -4.75 0.01
CA ALA A 42 -0.93 -5.68 0.45
C ALA A 42 -1.32 -6.38 1.76
N ALA A 43 -1.88 -5.65 2.72
CA ALA A 43 -2.33 -6.20 3.99
C ALA A 43 -3.49 -7.20 3.79
N VAL A 44 -4.51 -6.85 3.00
CA VAL A 44 -5.65 -7.74 2.72
C VAL A 44 -5.19 -9.02 2.02
N ARG A 45 -4.33 -8.91 0.99
CA ARG A 45 -3.80 -10.09 0.27
C ARG A 45 -3.01 -11.01 1.20
N ARG A 46 -2.19 -10.43 2.09
CA ARG A 46 -1.45 -11.19 3.10
C ARG A 46 -2.40 -11.95 4.02
N GLU A 47 -3.43 -11.28 4.53
CA GLU A 47 -4.39 -11.91 5.42
C GLU A 47 -5.15 -13.03 4.72
N LEU A 48 -5.73 -12.78 3.53
CA LEU A 48 -6.39 -13.80 2.72
C LEU A 48 -5.52 -15.03 2.42
N SER A 49 -4.20 -14.84 2.29
CA SER A 49 -3.23 -15.94 2.05
C SER A 49 -2.94 -16.78 3.30
N ASN A 50 -3.27 -16.29 4.49
CA ASN A 50 -3.18 -17.04 5.74
C ASN A 50 -4.48 -17.84 6.00
N ARG A 51 -5.60 -17.44 5.38
CA ARG A 51 -6.94 -18.02 5.60
C ARG A 51 -7.23 -19.26 4.74
N ASN A 52 -6.34 -20.25 4.77
CA ASN A 52 -6.37 -21.38 3.82
C ASN A 52 -7.22 -22.58 4.28
N ARG A 53 -7.75 -22.53 5.50
CA ARG A 53 -8.47 -23.65 6.15
C ARG A 53 -9.82 -23.24 6.75
N ILE A 54 -10.37 -22.13 6.28
CA ILE A 54 -11.68 -21.63 6.74
C ILE A 54 -12.79 -22.56 6.25
N THR A 55 -13.64 -23.02 7.17
CA THR A 55 -14.78 -23.91 6.88
C THR A 55 -16.12 -23.26 7.14
N ASP A 56 -16.14 -22.11 7.83
CA ASP A 56 -17.37 -21.37 8.11
C ASP A 56 -17.88 -20.68 6.82
N PRO A 57 -19.11 -20.96 6.38
CA PRO A 57 -19.69 -20.35 5.18
C PRO A 57 -19.76 -18.80 5.21
N ASP A 58 -19.98 -18.18 6.36
CA ASP A 58 -20.04 -16.72 6.48
C ASP A 58 -18.66 -16.11 6.30
N GLU A 59 -17.65 -16.76 6.87
CA GLU A 59 -16.25 -16.37 6.74
C GLU A 59 -15.72 -16.53 5.31
N ILE A 60 -16.12 -17.62 4.63
CA ILE A 60 -15.82 -17.83 3.21
C ILE A 60 -16.45 -16.73 2.35
N ARG A 61 -17.69 -16.31 2.67
CA ARG A 61 -18.35 -15.19 1.98
C ARG A 61 -17.60 -13.88 2.20
N ALA A 62 -17.27 -13.55 3.45
CA ALA A 62 -16.53 -12.35 3.79
C ALA A 62 -15.17 -12.29 3.07
N ASP A 63 -14.44 -13.41 2.99
CA ASP A 63 -13.16 -13.48 2.27
C ASP A 63 -13.31 -13.31 0.76
N ARG A 64 -14.38 -13.87 0.19
CA ARG A 64 -14.70 -13.65 -1.23
C ARG A 64 -15.04 -12.19 -1.49
N ASP A 65 -15.86 -11.58 -0.64
CA ASP A 65 -16.28 -10.19 -0.82
C ASP A 65 -15.08 -9.23 -0.69
N ALA A 66 -14.13 -9.51 0.21
CA ALA A 66 -12.85 -8.81 0.26
C ALA A 66 -12.01 -8.95 -1.02
N ARG A 67 -12.01 -10.12 -1.67
CA ARG A 67 -11.35 -10.31 -2.97
C ARG A 67 -11.99 -9.45 -4.07
N ILE A 68 -13.31 -9.37 -4.10
CA ILE A 68 -14.04 -8.53 -5.06
C ILE A 68 -13.73 -7.05 -4.81
N LEU A 69 -13.73 -6.61 -3.55
CA LEU A 69 -13.36 -5.24 -3.19
C LEU A 69 -11.93 -4.90 -3.62
N LEU A 70 -10.97 -5.83 -3.54
CA LEU A 70 -9.61 -5.61 -4.04
C LEU A 70 -9.55 -5.35 -5.56
N GLU A 71 -10.50 -5.87 -6.33
CA GLU A 71 -10.58 -5.62 -7.77
C GLU A 71 -11.08 -4.20 -8.07
N GLU A 72 -11.86 -3.62 -7.15
CA GLU A 72 -12.45 -2.27 -7.28
C GLU A 72 -11.62 -1.15 -6.62
N ILE A 73 -10.50 -1.47 -5.95
CA ILE A 73 -9.74 -0.47 -5.18
C ILE A 73 -9.14 0.65 -6.05
N ASP A 74 -8.91 0.37 -7.33
CA ASP A 74 -8.41 1.36 -8.29
C ASP A 74 -9.53 2.07 -9.08
N ASN A 75 -10.80 1.75 -8.81
CA ASN A 75 -11.93 2.46 -9.37
C ASN A 75 -12.03 3.85 -8.73
N PRO A 76 -11.76 4.96 -9.45
CA PRO A 76 -11.67 6.29 -8.86
C PRO A 76 -13.00 6.78 -8.27
N THR A 77 -14.13 6.18 -8.67
CA THR A 77 -15.46 6.54 -8.15
C THR A 77 -15.73 5.87 -6.80
N MET A 78 -15.09 4.73 -6.53
CA MET A 78 -15.40 3.87 -5.38
C MET A 78 -14.21 3.67 -4.43
N ALA A 79 -13.00 4.12 -4.79
CA ALA A 79 -11.77 3.86 -4.09
C ALA A 79 -11.83 4.13 -2.58
N ASP A 80 -12.39 5.27 -2.16
CA ASP A 80 -12.53 5.63 -0.75
C ASP A 80 -13.43 4.65 0.02
N ALA A 81 -14.59 4.31 -0.56
CA ALA A 81 -15.54 3.39 0.06
C ALA A 81 -14.97 1.98 0.13
N VAL A 82 -14.33 1.52 -0.95
CA VAL A 82 -13.65 0.24 -1.03
C VAL A 82 -12.52 0.14 0.00
N ALA A 83 -11.69 1.18 0.11
CA ALA A 83 -10.62 1.24 1.10
C ALA A 83 -11.16 1.15 2.53
N MET A 84 -12.26 1.82 2.83
CA MET A 84 -12.90 1.78 4.15
C MET A 84 -13.46 0.39 4.48
N GLU A 85 -14.15 -0.26 3.55
CA GLU A 85 -14.68 -1.62 3.72
C GLU A 85 -13.54 -2.65 3.91
N LEU A 86 -12.46 -2.52 3.15
CA LEU A 86 -11.27 -3.37 3.30
C LEU A 86 -10.58 -3.16 4.65
N LEU A 87 -10.52 -1.93 5.16
CA LEU A 87 -10.00 -1.62 6.49
C LEU A 87 -10.88 -2.18 7.61
N ASP A 88 -12.21 -2.12 7.48
CA ASP A 88 -13.14 -2.73 8.44
C ASP A 88 -13.01 -4.25 8.45
N TRP A 89 -12.92 -4.87 7.26
CA TRP A 89 -12.63 -6.29 7.13
C TRP A 89 -11.30 -6.67 7.80
N LEU A 90 -10.21 -5.92 7.56
CA LEU A 90 -8.93 -6.13 8.23
C LEU A 90 -9.03 -5.97 9.75
N GLY A 91 -9.74 -4.95 10.23
CA GLY A 91 -9.93 -4.69 11.66
C GLY A 91 -10.59 -5.86 12.38
N LYS A 92 -11.61 -6.47 11.77
CA LYS A 92 -12.27 -7.67 12.30
C LYS A 92 -11.29 -8.84 12.43
N ARG A 93 -10.37 -9.01 11.46
CA ARG A 93 -9.40 -10.13 11.47
C ARG A 93 -8.18 -9.88 12.35
N VAL A 94 -7.66 -8.66 12.41
CA VAL A 94 -6.54 -8.34 13.33
C VAL A 94 -6.99 -8.48 14.79
N GLY A 95 -8.25 -8.13 15.09
CA GLY A 95 -8.84 -8.34 16.42
C GLY A 95 -9.02 -9.82 16.81
N GLU A 96 -9.15 -10.74 15.84
CA GLU A 96 -9.21 -12.19 16.09
C GLU A 96 -7.84 -12.80 16.42
N HIS A 97 -6.74 -12.13 16.06
CA HIS A 97 -5.37 -12.58 16.31
C HIS A 97 -4.73 -12.02 17.60
N ALA A 98 -5.42 -11.11 18.31
CA ALA A 98 -4.96 -10.46 19.54
C ALA A 98 -5.36 -11.23 20.80
#